data_AF-A0AAD7ZWW2-F1
#
_entry.id   AF-A0AAD7ZWW2-F1
#
_cell.length_a   1.000
_cell.length_b   1.000
_cell.length_c   1.000
_cell.angle_alpha   90.00
_cell.angle_beta   90.00
_cell.angle_gamma   90.00
#
_symmetry.space_group_name_H-M   'P 1'
#
loop_
_entity.id
_entity.type
_entity.pdbx_description
1 polymer ?
#
loop_
_entity_poly.entity_id
_entity_poly.type
_entity_poly.pdbx_seq_one_letter_code
_entity_poly.pdbx_strand_id
1 'polypeptide(L)'
;NDIGIEDWIPFIYVDVTEVPVLTARWQRAPSHMSVRSYRIRVFKDGASVESSIWRGPFEEEHEQLYIYDTNNVSGIYHFEVTVEGDYKYCDAGLCRTARSPDIIV
;
A
#
# COMPACT_ATOMS: atom_id res chain seq x y z
N ASN A 1 9.66 12.86 20.98
CA ASN A 1 10.03 12.92 19.56
C ASN A 1 8.88 12.34 18.78
N ASP A 2 8.01 13.21 18.29
CA ASP A 2 6.90 12.80 17.45
C ASP A 2 7.46 12.50 16.06
N ILE A 3 7.22 11.29 15.56
CA ILE A 3 7.58 10.91 14.19
C ILE A 3 6.53 11.56 13.28
N GLY A 4 6.97 12.35 12.31
CA GLY A 4 6.09 12.93 11.30
C GLY A 4 5.63 11.90 10.26
N ILE A 5 4.56 12.22 9.51
CA ILE A 5 4.05 11.34 8.46
C ILE A 5 5.04 11.14 7.31
N GLU A 6 5.95 12.10 7.13
CA GLU A 6 7.07 12.08 6.21
C GLU A 6 8.12 11.01 6.52
N ASP A 7 8.22 10.61 7.79
CA ASP A 7 9.17 9.62 8.28
C ASP A 7 8.51 8.27 8.54
N TRP A 8 7.19 8.23 8.54
CA TRP A 8 6.42 7.02 8.73
C TRP A 8 6.28 6.24 7.41
N ILE A 9 6.41 4.92 7.50
CA ILE A 9 6.22 3.98 6.40
C ILE A 9 5.36 2.83 6.92
N PRO A 10 4.28 2.44 6.22
CA PRO A 10 3.47 1.33 6.65
C PRO A 10 4.26 0.02 6.55
N PHE A 11 4.08 -0.88 7.52
CA PHE A 11 4.41 -2.28 7.31
C PHE A 11 3.40 -2.90 6.34
N ILE A 12 3.87 -3.64 5.35
CA ILE A 12 3.04 -4.30 4.33
C ILE A 12 3.40 -5.78 4.20
N TYR A 13 2.39 -6.63 4.07
CA TYR A 13 2.51 -8.05 3.72
C TYR A 13 1.43 -8.45 2.72
N VAL A 14 1.61 -9.60 2.09
CA VAL A 14 0.65 -10.14 1.13
C VAL A 14 0.28 -11.55 1.54
N ASP A 15 -1.03 -11.77 1.69
CA ASP A 15 -1.60 -13.09 1.88
C ASP A 15 -1.76 -13.77 0.51
N VAL A 16 -1.20 -14.97 0.41
CA VAL A 16 -1.13 -15.80 -0.80
C VAL A 16 -1.85 -17.15 -0.61
N THR A 17 -2.71 -17.26 0.40
CA THR A 17 -3.43 -18.51 0.70
C THR A 17 -4.48 -18.88 -0.35
N GLU A 18 -5.00 -17.91 -1.10
CA GLU A 18 -6.12 -18.08 -2.05
C GLU A 18 -5.74 -17.77 -3.51
N VAL A 19 -4.53 -18.14 -3.96
CA VAL A 19 -4.10 -17.97 -5.38
C VAL A 19 -5.18 -18.52 -6.34
N PRO A 20 -5.63 -17.75 -7.35
CA PRO A 20 -4.99 -16.57 -7.98
C PRO A 20 -5.21 -15.21 -7.29
N VAL A 21 -5.90 -15.17 -6.15
CA VAL A 21 -6.19 -13.94 -5.41
C VAL A 21 -5.07 -13.61 -4.43
N LEU A 22 -4.51 -12.41 -4.57
CA LEU A 22 -3.50 -11.84 -3.69
C LEU A 22 -4.14 -10.75 -2.83
N THR A 23 -4.02 -10.85 -1.50
CA THR A 23 -4.54 -9.83 -0.59
C THR A 23 -3.38 -9.08 0.05
N ALA A 24 -3.12 -7.87 -0.42
CA ALA A 24 -2.15 -6.97 0.21
C ALA A 24 -2.77 -6.35 1.46
N ARG A 25 -2.05 -6.38 2.57
CA ARG A 25 -2.46 -5.78 3.84
C ARG A 25 -1.36 -4.88 4.36
N TRP A 26 -1.74 -3.74 4.92
CA TRP A 26 -0.77 -2.81 5.49
C TRP A 26 -1.27 -2.17 6.77
N GLN A 27 -0.31 -1.81 7.62
CA GLN A 27 -0.57 -1.08 8.86
C GLN A 27 -1.20 0.28 8.54
N ARG A 28 -2.30 0.61 9.21
CA ARG A 28 -2.88 1.94 9.16
C ARG A 28 -1.96 2.96 9.86
N ALA A 29 -1.86 4.16 9.31
CA ALA A 29 -1.18 5.26 9.97
C ALA A 29 -1.81 5.57 11.35
N PRO A 30 -1.01 5.87 12.38
CA PRO A 30 -1.51 6.32 13.67
C PRO A 30 -2.52 7.47 13.54
N SER A 31 -3.56 7.47 14.37
CA SER A 31 -4.67 8.44 14.29
C SER A 31 -4.27 9.90 14.49
N HIS A 32 -3.11 10.16 15.10
CA HIS A 32 -2.56 11.50 15.26
C HIS A 32 -1.85 12.03 13.99
N MET A 33 -1.63 11.18 12.98
CA MET A 33 -1.05 11.57 11.69
C MET A 33 -2.16 11.88 10.67
N SER A 34 -2.02 13.01 9.98
CA SER A 34 -2.95 13.42 8.93
C SER A 34 -2.65 12.67 7.62
N VAL A 35 -3.32 11.53 7.41
CA VAL A 35 -3.32 10.80 6.14
C VAL A 35 -4.57 11.15 5.33
N ARG A 36 -4.37 11.54 4.07
CA ARG A 36 -5.44 11.89 3.13
C ARG A 36 -5.82 10.70 2.26
N SER A 37 -4.83 9.98 1.74
CA SER A 37 -5.02 8.82 0.87
C SER A 37 -3.90 7.80 1.01
N TYR A 38 -4.19 6.59 0.59
CA TYR A 38 -3.19 5.59 0.22
C TYR A 38 -3.25 5.42 -1.30
N ARG A 39 -2.10 5.47 -1.95
CA ARG A 39 -1.96 5.07 -3.35
C ARG A 39 -1.37 3.66 -3.37
N ILE A 40 -2.14 2.73 -3.94
CA ILE A 40 -1.75 1.33 -4.07
C ILE A 40 -1.36 1.10 -5.52
N ARG A 41 -0.21 0.46 -5.75
CA ARG A 41 0.23 0.04 -7.07
C ARG A 41 0.55 -1.44 -7.05
N VAL A 42 0.15 -2.13 -8.11
CA VAL A 42 0.49 -3.52 -8.35
C VAL A 42 1.47 -3.57 -9.51
N PHE A 43 2.55 -4.31 -9.32
CA PHE A 43 3.55 -4.56 -10.35
C PHE A 43 3.60 -6.04 -10.67
N LYS A 44 3.82 -6.34 -11.95
CA LYS A 44 4.10 -7.67 -12.47
C LYS A 44 5.34 -7.60 -13.35
N ASP A 45 6.35 -8.42 -13.06
CA ASP A 45 7.59 -8.52 -13.83
C ASP A 45 8.27 -7.15 -14.03
N GLY A 46 8.17 -6.27 -13.02
CA GLY A 46 8.72 -4.92 -13.03
C GLY A 46 7.86 -3.85 -13.71
N ALA A 47 6.72 -4.20 -14.32
CA ALA A 47 5.78 -3.26 -14.92
C ALA A 47 4.57 -3.01 -14.01
N SER A 48 4.17 -1.75 -13.86
CA SER A 48 2.92 -1.43 -13.15
C SER A 48 1.73 -1.92 -13.98
N VAL A 49 0.93 -2.80 -13.39
CA VAL A 49 -0.27 -3.38 -14.01
C VAL A 49 -1.55 -2.76 -13.45
N GLU A 50 -1.48 -2.19 -12.25
CA GLU A 50 -2.63 -1.54 -11.62
C GLU A 50 -2.20 -0.39 -10.71
N SER A 51 -3.07 0.62 -10.60
CA SER A 51 -2.92 1.72 -9.66
C SER A 51 -4.29 2.14 -9.15
N SER A 52 -4.45 2.15 -7.82
CA SER A 52 -5.64 2.59 -7.13
C SER A 52 -5.31 3.69 -6.12
N ILE A 53 -6.28 4.55 -5.85
CA ILE A 53 -6.18 5.58 -4.80
C ILE A 53 -7.36 5.38 -3.85
N TRP A 54 -7.03 5.00 -2.62
CA TRP A 54 -7.97 4.91 -1.51
C TRP A 54 -7.95 6.21 -0.72
N ARG A 55 -9.11 6.88 -0.68
CA ARG A 55 -9.31 8.12 0.07
C ARG A 55 -10.11 7.82 1.33
N GLY A 56 -9.82 8.55 2.40
CA GLY A 56 -10.56 8.42 3.65
C GLY A 56 -12.05 8.79 3.53
N PRO A 57 -12.86 8.48 4.56
CA PRO A 57 -12.44 7.95 5.87
C PRO A 57 -12.00 6.48 5.79
N PHE A 58 -10.87 6.18 6.43
CA PHE A 58 -10.40 4.79 6.55
C PHE A 58 -11.12 4.11 7.71
N GLU A 59 -11.38 2.81 7.58
CA GLU A 59 -12.01 2.05 8.64
C GLU A 59 -11.22 2.14 9.96
N GLU A 60 -11.91 1.98 11.11
CA GLU A 60 -11.27 2.00 12.43
C GLU A 60 -10.36 0.80 12.70
N GLU A 61 -10.18 -0.08 11.73
CA GLU A 61 -9.27 -1.20 11.80
C GLU A 61 -7.79 -0.76 11.84
N HIS A 62 -6.97 -1.59 12.49
CA HIS A 62 -5.52 -1.39 12.58
C HIS A 62 -4.81 -1.63 11.24
N GLU A 63 -5.47 -2.35 10.34
CA GLU A 63 -4.98 -2.70 9.02
C GLU A 63 -5.89 -2.13 7.94
N GLN A 64 -5.34 -2.00 6.74
CA GLN A 64 -6.07 -1.74 5.50
C GLN A 64 -5.72 -2.87 4.53
N LEU A 65 -6.61 -3.16 3.59
CA LEU A 65 -6.43 -4.26 2.65
C LEU A 65 -6.75 -3.87 1.20
N TYR A 66 -6.12 -4.57 0.27
CA TYR A 66 -6.37 -4.47 -1.16
C TYR A 66 -6.33 -5.85 -1.79
N ILE A 67 -7.37 -6.19 -2.53
CA ILE A 67 -7.53 -7.50 -3.18
C ILE A 67 -7.20 -7.34 -4.66
N TYR A 68 -6.32 -8.21 -5.16
CA TYR A 68 -5.94 -8.27 -6.57
C TYR A 68 -6.03 -9.70 -7.09
N ASP A 69 -6.76 -9.89 -8.19
CA ASP A 69 -6.84 -11.18 -8.88
C ASP A 69 -5.80 -11.21 -10.01
N THR A 70 -4.86 -12.15 -9.92
CA THR A 70 -3.84 -12.36 -10.97
C THR A 70 -4.42 -12.93 -12.26
N ASN A 71 -5.70 -13.30 -12.28
CA ASN A 71 -6.38 -13.94 -13.40
C ASN A 71 -5.64 -15.21 -13.89
N ASN A 72 -5.02 -15.95 -12.97
CA ASN A 72 -4.15 -17.11 -13.24
C ASN A 72 -2.95 -16.80 -14.15
N VAL A 73 -2.52 -15.54 -14.21
CA VAL A 73 -1.33 -15.14 -14.97
C VAL A 73 -0.11 -15.27 -14.07
N SER A 74 0.82 -16.15 -14.46
CA SER A 74 2.09 -16.32 -13.74
C SER A 74 3.01 -15.12 -13.87
N GLY A 75 3.88 -14.94 -12.89
CA GLY A 75 4.87 -13.86 -12.87
C GLY A 75 5.33 -13.51 -11.45
N ILE A 76 6.22 -12.52 -11.38
CA ILE A 76 6.69 -11.96 -10.12
C ILE A 76 5.89 -10.71 -9.82
N TYR A 77 5.07 -10.77 -8.77
CA TYR A 77 4.22 -9.67 -8.33
C TYR A 77 4.83 -8.97 -7.11
N HIS A 78 4.60 -7.67 -7.00
CA HIS A 78 4.73 -6.96 -5.73
C HIS A 78 3.76 -5.79 -5.66
N PHE A 79 3.51 -5.34 -4.44
CA PHE A 79 2.61 -4.24 -4.13
C PHE A 79 3.40 -3.09 -3.55
N GLU A 80 3.04 -1.89 -3.95
CA GLU A 80 3.52 -0.66 -3.34
C GLU A 80 2.35 0.11 -2.73
N VAL A 81 2.56 0.63 -1.52
CA VAL A 81 1.61 1.51 -0.84
C VAL A 81 2.33 2.80 -0.51
N THR A 82 1.95 3.87 -1.18
CA THR A 82 2.41 5.24 -0.89
C THR A 82 1.37 5.95 -0.04
N VAL A 83 1.81 6.53 1.07
CA VAL A 83 0.95 7.38 1.89
C VAL A 83 0.93 8.78 1.29
N GLU A 84 -0.26 9.34 1.12
CA GLU A 84 -0.47 10.72 0.69
C GLU A 84 -1.00 11.51 1.89
N GLY A 85 -0.17 12.39 2.43
CA GLY A 85 -0.50 13.29 3.54
C GLY A 85 -0.73 14.72 3.08
N ASP A 86 -0.92 15.65 4.02
CA ASP A 86 -0.95 17.07 3.69
C ASP A 86 0.40 17.54 3.12
N TYR A 87 0.34 18.32 2.04
CA TYR A 87 1.46 18.74 1.18
C TYR A 87 2.65 19.39 1.93
N LYS A 88 2.45 19.82 3.18
CA LYS A 88 3.49 20.48 3.97
C LYS A 88 4.61 19.54 4.41
N TYR A 89 4.34 18.25 4.50
CA TYR A 89 5.29 17.27 5.05
C TYR A 89 5.84 16.30 4.01
N CYS A 90 5.19 16.16 2.86
CA CYS A 90 5.54 15.15 1.85
C CYS A 90 5.96 15.80 0.54
N ASP A 91 7.03 15.31 -0.09
CA ASP A 91 7.55 15.86 -1.35
C ASP A 91 6.50 15.66 -2.47
N ALA A 92 6.06 16.76 -3.07
CA ALA A 92 4.93 16.79 -4.00
C ALA A 92 3.64 16.09 -3.50
N GLY A 93 3.44 15.97 -2.17
CA GLY A 93 2.29 15.28 -1.57
C GLY A 93 2.41 13.75 -1.50
N LEU A 94 3.55 13.18 -1.90
CA LEU A 94 3.87 11.75 -1.77
C LEU A 94 4.83 11.55 -0.61
N CYS A 95 4.40 10.80 0.41
CA CYS A 95 5.26 10.44 1.52
C CYS A 95 6.02 9.15 1.18
N ARG A 96 6.49 8.40 2.18
CA ARG A 96 7.22 7.14 1.93
C ARG A 96 6.32 6.08 1.30
N THR A 97 6.93 5.28 0.44
CA THR A 97 6.30 4.10 -0.19
C THR A 97 6.80 2.84 0.49
N ALA A 98 5.87 2.05 1.02
CA ALA A 98 6.15 0.68 1.44
C ALA A 98 6.05 -0.26 0.24
N ARG A 99 6.95 -1.24 0.16
CA ARG A 99 6.95 -2.27 -0.87
C ARG A 99 6.85 -3.64 -0.22
N SER A 100 5.95 -4.49 -0.72
CA SER A 100 5.87 -5.88 -0.30
C SER A 100 7.09 -6.69 -0.74
N PRO A 101 7.33 -7.86 -0.15
CA PRO A 101 8.16 -8.88 -0.78
C PRO A 101 7.64 -9.26 -2.17
N ASP A 102 8.52 -9.83 -2.99
CA ASP A 102 8.16 -10.40 -4.29
C ASP A 102 7.37 -11.70 -4.08
N ILE A 103 6.24 -11.83 -4.79
CA ILE A 103 5.37 -12.99 -4.79
C ILE A 103 5.52 -13.70 -6.13
N ILE A 104 5.88 -14.98 -6.08
CA ILE A 104 5.98 -15.83 -7.27
C ILE A 104 4.65 -16.57 -7.40
N VAL A 105 3.91 -16.25 -8.46
CA VAL A 105 2.63 -16.91 -8.82
C VAL A 105 2.84 -17.78 -10.05
#